data_AF-A0A7V9R2I9-F1
#
_entry.id   AF-A0A7V9R2I9-F1
#
_cell.length_a   1.000
_cell.length_b   1.000
_cell.length_c   1.000
_cell.angle_alpha   90.00
_cell.angle_beta   90.00
_cell.angle_gamma   90.00
#
_symmetry.space_group_name_H-M   'P 1'
#
loop_
_entity.id
_entity.type
_entity.pdbx_description
1 polymer ?
#
loop_
_entity_poly.entity_id
_entity_poly.type
_entity_poly.pdbx_seq_one_letter_code
_entity_poly.pdbx_strand_id
1 'polypeptide(L)'
;MLLAGSVILLLAILAVRASVRIGLPSLLIYLAMGILLGEAVLGIHFDDAKTAHALGFAALVVILTEGGLTTKWADVRPSLTVGLLLATLGITVSVVVVALVAHYVLDLPWELALLVGAITSPTDAAAVFTVLRSVPLRPSLRGALEVESGLNDAPTVLLVVLLSAPGGIEGGPLGFVGIVVYELVGGVLLGALAGLAGAVMLRRVALPASGLYPITVLAIAVLSYAGASALHASGFAAVYITALWLGNSELPHRSSTRSFAEGFAWLAQIGLFIMLGLLVSPSDFDVAHLVGGVVIGAVLTLLARPLSVVVCALPLKLPWREQGFLSLAGLRGAVPIVLAAIPIAERVPRAVDVFNVVFVLVVVLTVVTAPALPWIATRLRVIEERPRDAEVEAAPLEHIDADLLQVYITQQSRLHGVEIGELRLPPGTSVSLIVRDRTSFTPDLRTTLKRGDDLLVVTPRRDRGATERRLQAVSRGGRLAGWMRDDE
;
A
#
# COMPACT_ATOMS: atom_id res chain seq x y z
N MET A 1 14.36 10.73 -23.03
CA MET A 1 13.99 10.52 -21.62
C MET A 1 12.50 10.30 -21.43
N LEU A 2 11.59 11.21 -21.81
CA LEU A 2 10.13 10.99 -21.65
C LEU A 2 9.61 9.74 -22.38
N LEU A 3 10.02 9.51 -23.63
CA LEU A 3 9.62 8.30 -24.38
C LEU A 3 10.10 7.02 -23.69
N ALA A 4 11.35 6.98 -23.24
CA ALA A 4 11.91 5.83 -22.51
C ALA A 4 11.16 5.61 -21.18
N GLY A 5 10.94 6.66 -20.40
CA GLY A 5 10.19 6.60 -19.14
C GLY A 5 8.76 6.09 -19.33
N SER A 6 8.05 6.57 -20.36
CA SER A 6 6.70 6.09 -20.69
C SER A 6 6.70 4.62 -21.11
N VAL A 7 7.66 4.19 -21.94
CA VAL A 7 7.77 2.77 -22.35
C VAL A 7 8.07 1.88 -21.14
N ILE A 8 9.01 2.28 -20.28
CA ILE A 8 9.36 1.56 -19.05
C ILE A 8 8.13 1.43 -18.13
N LEU A 9 7.37 2.51 -17.95
CA LEU A 9 6.16 2.49 -17.14
C LEU A 9 5.09 1.56 -17.73
N LEU A 10 4.87 1.60 -19.04
CA LEU A 10 3.93 0.70 -19.71
C LEU A 10 4.36 -0.77 -19.59
N LEU A 11 5.66 -1.06 -19.73
CA LEU A 11 6.22 -2.39 -19.51
C LEU A 11 6.06 -2.85 -18.06
N ALA A 12 6.30 -1.96 -17.07
CA ALA A 12 6.06 -2.25 -15.66
C ALA A 12 4.61 -2.63 -15.39
N ILE A 13 3.65 -1.89 -15.96
CA ILE A 13 2.23 -2.19 -15.82
C ILE A 13 1.88 -3.55 -16.45
N LEU A 14 2.42 -3.88 -17.62
CA LEU A 14 2.26 -5.20 -18.22
C LEU A 14 2.86 -6.32 -17.36
N ALA A 15 4.01 -6.06 -16.74
CA ALA A 15 4.69 -6.98 -15.84
C ALA A 15 3.85 -7.37 -14.61
N VAL A 16 2.96 -6.49 -14.12
CA VAL A 16 2.01 -6.84 -13.04
C VAL A 16 1.17 -8.06 -13.39
N ARG A 17 0.65 -8.13 -14.62
CA ARG A 17 -0.15 -9.29 -15.07
C ARG A 17 0.68 -10.57 -15.12
N ALA A 18 1.97 -10.48 -15.44
CA ALA A 18 2.87 -11.62 -15.43
C ALA A 18 3.16 -12.09 -14.00
N SER A 19 3.42 -11.16 -13.06
CA SER A 19 3.63 -11.45 -11.63
C SER A 19 2.48 -12.27 -11.03
N VAL A 20 1.23 -11.88 -11.31
CA VAL A 20 0.05 -12.60 -10.82
C VAL A 20 0.00 -14.06 -11.30
N ARG A 21 0.49 -14.36 -12.51
CA ARG A 21 0.56 -15.76 -13.00
C ARG A 21 1.70 -16.56 -12.39
N ILE A 22 2.83 -15.91 -12.13
CA ILE A 22 4.05 -16.57 -11.63
C ILE A 22 3.96 -16.78 -10.10
N GLY A 23 3.11 -16.03 -9.40
CA GLY A 23 2.95 -16.13 -7.94
C GLY A 23 4.09 -15.49 -7.15
N LEU A 24 4.95 -14.71 -7.82
CA LEU A 24 6.01 -13.92 -7.20
C LEU A 24 5.57 -12.47 -7.01
N PRO A 25 6.07 -11.76 -5.97
CA PRO A 25 5.82 -10.33 -5.80
C PRO A 25 6.23 -9.52 -7.03
N SER A 26 5.38 -8.60 -7.47
CA SER A 26 5.62 -7.72 -8.63
C SER A 26 6.91 -6.91 -8.51
N LEU A 27 7.31 -6.62 -7.27
CA LEU A 27 8.53 -5.94 -6.86
C LEU A 27 9.80 -6.56 -7.47
N LEU A 28 9.88 -7.90 -7.51
CA LEU A 28 11.04 -8.59 -8.10
C LEU A 28 11.14 -8.36 -9.61
N ILE A 29 10.00 -8.23 -10.30
CA ILE A 29 9.98 -7.97 -11.73
C ILE A 29 10.46 -6.55 -12.04
N TYR A 30 10.04 -5.58 -11.23
CA TYR A 30 10.50 -4.19 -11.38
C TYR A 30 12.00 -4.04 -11.14
N LEU A 31 12.51 -4.75 -10.12
CA LEU A 31 13.93 -4.80 -9.82
C LEU A 31 14.73 -5.43 -10.96
N ALA A 32 14.27 -6.58 -11.47
CA ALA A 32 14.89 -7.24 -12.62
C ALA A 32 14.86 -6.35 -13.86
N MET A 33 13.76 -5.62 -14.08
CA MET A 33 13.67 -4.66 -15.18
C MET A 33 14.67 -3.50 -14.99
N GLY A 34 14.86 -3.00 -13.77
CA GLY A 34 15.92 -2.03 -13.46
C GLY A 34 17.31 -2.53 -13.83
N ILE A 35 17.66 -3.75 -13.42
CA ILE A 35 18.96 -4.37 -13.76
C ILE A 35 19.13 -4.53 -15.28
N LEU A 36 18.07 -4.97 -15.98
CA LEU A 36 18.06 -5.11 -17.44
C LEU A 36 18.10 -3.76 -18.18
N LEU A 37 17.64 -2.68 -17.55
CA LEU A 37 17.75 -1.33 -18.10
C LEU A 37 19.11 -0.69 -17.78
N GLY A 38 19.78 -1.17 -16.74
CA GLY A 38 21.02 -0.63 -16.22
C GLY A 38 22.24 -0.93 -17.09
N GLU A 39 23.40 -0.74 -16.47
CA GLU A 39 24.71 -0.74 -17.11
C GLU A 39 24.98 -2.03 -17.92
N ALA A 40 24.51 -3.18 -17.44
CA ALA A 40 24.83 -4.49 -18.01
C ALA A 40 24.16 -4.82 -19.36
N VAL A 41 23.07 -4.15 -19.74
CA VAL A 41 22.29 -4.54 -20.95
C VAL A 41 21.94 -3.36 -21.84
N LEU A 42 21.36 -2.28 -21.30
CA LEU A 42 20.96 -1.09 -22.07
C LEU A 42 21.88 0.11 -21.84
N GLY A 43 22.80 0.03 -20.86
CA GLY A 43 23.87 1.00 -20.65
C GLY A 43 23.40 2.33 -20.05
N ILE A 44 22.24 2.36 -19.38
CA ILE A 44 21.80 3.56 -18.66
C ILE A 44 22.60 3.64 -17.35
N HIS A 45 23.55 4.57 -17.29
CA HIS A 45 24.37 4.80 -16.10
C HIS A 45 23.59 5.68 -15.12
N PHE A 46 23.44 5.19 -13.89
CA PHE A 46 22.77 5.92 -12.81
C PHE A 46 23.62 5.85 -11.54
N ASP A 47 24.68 6.67 -11.50
CA ASP A 47 25.70 6.65 -10.44
C ASP A 47 25.54 7.78 -9.42
N ASP A 48 24.31 8.28 -9.22
CA ASP A 48 24.06 9.37 -8.26
C ASP A 48 23.26 8.86 -7.06
N ALA A 49 23.99 8.35 -6.06
CA ALA A 49 23.43 7.91 -4.78
C ALA A 49 22.67 9.03 -4.03
N LYS A 50 23.00 10.31 -4.25
CA LYS A 50 22.27 11.42 -3.61
C LYS A 50 20.90 11.64 -4.25
N THR A 51 20.84 11.59 -5.57
CA THR A 51 19.56 11.64 -6.29
C THR A 51 18.74 10.38 -5.97
N ALA A 52 19.36 9.21 -5.89
CA ALA A 52 18.70 7.97 -5.47
C ALA A 52 18.11 8.07 -4.06
N HIS A 53 18.87 8.62 -3.11
CA HIS A 53 18.41 8.89 -1.75
C HIS A 53 17.21 9.84 -1.76
N ALA A 54 17.33 11.01 -2.41
CA ALA A 54 16.26 12.02 -2.44
C ALA A 54 14.96 11.48 -3.06
N LEU A 55 15.05 10.77 -4.19
CA LEU A 55 13.91 10.12 -4.84
C LEU A 55 13.35 8.97 -3.99
N GLY A 56 14.21 8.20 -3.34
CA GLY A 56 13.83 7.14 -2.42
C GLY A 56 13.03 7.64 -1.22
N PHE A 57 13.45 8.76 -0.63
CA PHE A 57 12.74 9.40 0.48
C PHE A 57 11.40 9.97 0.03
N ALA A 58 11.36 10.65 -1.12
CA ALA A 58 10.12 11.15 -1.69
C ALA A 58 9.13 10.00 -1.99
N ALA A 59 9.62 8.90 -2.56
CA ALA A 59 8.82 7.69 -2.79
C ALA A 59 8.32 7.07 -1.48
N LEU A 60 9.17 6.99 -0.46
CA LEU A 60 8.80 6.43 0.85
C LEU A 60 7.74 7.28 1.55
N VAL A 61 7.81 8.61 1.47
CA VAL A 61 6.74 9.50 1.98
C VAL A 61 5.41 9.18 1.31
N VAL A 62 5.40 9.00 -0.02
CA VAL A 62 4.19 8.64 -0.76
C VAL A 62 3.66 7.26 -0.35
N ILE A 63 4.54 6.26 -0.26
CA ILE A 63 4.19 4.89 0.10
C ILE A 63 3.61 4.84 1.51
N LEU A 64 4.23 5.50 2.48
CA LEU A 64 3.71 5.58 3.85
C LEU A 64 2.41 6.39 3.95
N THR A 65 2.24 7.40 3.09
CA THR A 65 0.98 8.15 2.99
C THR A 65 -0.15 7.22 2.53
N GLU A 66 0.08 6.42 1.50
CA GLU A 66 -0.89 5.42 1.05
C GLU A 66 -1.17 4.39 2.14
N GLY A 67 -0.13 3.80 2.74
CA GLY A 67 -0.27 2.80 3.79
C GLY A 67 -1.09 3.31 4.98
N GLY A 68 -0.84 4.54 5.44
CA GLY A 68 -1.66 5.16 6.48
C GLY A 68 -3.10 5.40 6.05
N LEU A 69 -3.33 5.90 4.83
CA LEU A 69 -4.68 6.19 4.32
C LEU A 69 -5.54 4.93 4.11
N THR A 70 -4.92 3.81 3.74
CA THR A 70 -5.60 2.54 3.49
C THR A 70 -5.85 1.72 4.76
N THR A 71 -5.05 1.97 5.81
CA THR A 71 -5.17 1.32 7.11
C THR A 71 -6.48 1.68 7.81
N LYS A 72 -7.32 0.66 8.06
CA LYS A 72 -8.59 0.81 8.78
C LYS A 72 -8.37 0.65 10.29
N TRP A 73 -8.62 1.71 11.05
CA TRP A 73 -8.45 1.71 12.51
C TRP A 73 -9.27 0.63 13.22
N ALA A 74 -10.48 0.34 12.73
CA ALA A 74 -11.34 -0.69 13.29
C ALA A 74 -10.73 -2.11 13.19
N ASP A 75 -10.00 -2.38 12.11
CA ASP A 75 -9.39 -3.69 11.84
C ASP A 75 -8.06 -3.84 12.61
N VAL A 76 -7.35 -2.73 12.79
CA VAL A 76 -6.03 -2.67 13.42
C VAL A 76 -6.08 -2.56 14.95
N ARG A 77 -7.04 -1.82 15.50
CA ARG A 77 -7.15 -1.54 16.95
C ARG A 77 -7.07 -2.80 17.84
N PRO A 78 -7.72 -3.93 17.51
CA PRO A 78 -7.62 -5.16 18.31
C PRO A 78 -6.21 -5.75 18.37
N SER A 79 -5.39 -5.53 17.35
CA SER A 79 -4.03 -6.08 17.22
C SER A 79 -2.92 -5.06 17.49
N LEU A 80 -3.28 -3.83 17.87
CA LEU A 80 -2.35 -2.72 18.00
C LEU A 80 -1.21 -3.03 18.99
N THR A 81 -1.50 -3.69 20.11
CA THR A 81 -0.48 -4.03 21.11
C THR A 81 0.57 -5.00 20.55
N VAL A 82 0.14 -6.02 19.79
CA VAL A 82 1.06 -6.97 19.15
C VAL A 82 1.92 -6.26 18.11
N GLY A 83 1.29 -5.50 17.21
CA GLY A 83 1.99 -4.80 16.15
C GLY A 83 2.97 -3.74 16.68
N LEU A 84 2.60 -2.99 17.73
CA LEU A 84 3.47 -2.00 18.35
C LEU A 84 4.68 -2.64 19.04
N LEU A 85 4.49 -3.75 19.75
CA LEU A 85 5.61 -4.49 20.35
C LEU A 85 6.56 -5.03 19.27
N LEU A 86 6.04 -5.55 18.16
CA LEU A 86 6.85 -6.03 17.05
C LEU A 86 7.61 -4.87 16.36
N ALA A 87 6.94 -3.73 16.13
CA ALA A 87 7.53 -2.54 15.51
C ALA A 87 8.50 -1.77 16.43
N THR A 88 8.63 -2.14 17.70
CA THR A 88 9.57 -1.50 18.64
C THR A 88 10.55 -2.52 19.18
N LEU A 89 10.14 -3.30 20.19
CA LEU A 89 10.95 -4.34 20.82
C LEU A 89 11.39 -5.40 19.81
N GLY A 90 10.50 -5.80 18.90
CA GLY A 90 10.81 -6.81 17.88
C GLY A 90 11.92 -6.35 16.94
N ILE A 91 11.91 -5.09 16.51
CA ILE A 91 12.99 -4.46 15.74
C ILE A 91 14.28 -4.47 16.55
N THR A 92 14.27 -3.97 17.79
CA THR A 92 15.47 -3.94 18.63
C THR A 92 16.11 -5.32 18.78
N VAL A 93 15.31 -6.35 19.08
CA VAL A 93 15.79 -7.74 19.18
C VAL A 93 16.35 -8.21 17.84
N SER A 94 15.67 -7.93 16.73
CA SER A 94 16.11 -8.36 15.39
C SER A 94 17.45 -7.73 15.02
N VAL A 95 17.60 -6.42 15.25
CA VAL A 95 18.83 -5.67 15.01
C VAL A 95 19.98 -6.25 15.81
N VAL A 96 19.79 -6.47 17.12
CA VAL A 96 20.85 -7.01 18.00
C VAL A 96 21.28 -8.40 17.56
N VAL A 97 20.33 -9.30 17.28
CA VAL A 97 20.64 -10.68 16.87
C VAL A 97 21.40 -10.69 15.53
N VAL A 98 20.93 -9.93 14.53
CA VAL A 98 21.60 -9.85 13.24
C VAL A 98 22.98 -9.20 13.39
N ALA A 99 23.11 -8.14 14.18
CA ALA A 99 24.39 -7.46 14.42
C ALA A 99 25.40 -8.38 15.10
N LEU A 100 24.99 -9.17 16.09
CA LEU A 100 25.88 -10.14 16.75
C LEU A 100 26.42 -11.16 15.75
N VAL A 101 25.54 -11.71 14.91
CA VAL A 101 25.97 -12.67 13.89
C VAL A 101 26.84 -12.02 12.83
N ALA A 102 26.47 -10.82 12.35
CA ALA A 102 27.25 -10.07 11.38
C ALA A 102 28.66 -9.75 11.91
N HIS A 103 28.81 -9.41 13.19
CA HIS A 103 30.10 -9.17 13.81
C HIS A 103 30.92 -10.46 13.97
N TYR A 104 30.35 -11.51 14.56
CA TYR A 104 31.12 -12.72 14.89
C TYR A 104 31.31 -13.70 13.75
N VAL A 105 30.40 -13.74 12.77
CA VAL A 105 30.43 -14.70 11.64
C VAL A 105 31.01 -14.07 10.38
N LEU A 106 30.73 -12.79 10.13
CA LEU A 106 31.20 -12.08 8.93
C LEU A 106 32.34 -11.09 9.21
N ASP A 107 32.84 -11.04 10.45
CA ASP A 107 33.95 -10.19 10.89
C ASP A 107 33.73 -8.70 10.54
N LEU A 108 32.47 -8.26 10.59
CA LEU A 108 32.11 -6.86 10.35
C LEU A 108 32.38 -6.02 11.61
N PRO A 109 32.88 -4.78 11.49
CA PRO A 109 32.96 -3.88 12.63
C PRO A 109 31.57 -3.61 13.21
N TRP A 110 31.49 -3.33 14.50
CA TRP A 110 30.21 -3.16 15.23
C TRP A 110 29.26 -2.15 14.58
N GLU A 111 29.81 -1.05 14.06
CA GLU A 111 29.05 -0.01 13.36
C GLU A 111 28.32 -0.58 12.13
N LEU A 112 29.05 -1.29 11.26
CA LEU A 112 28.45 -1.93 10.08
C LEU A 112 27.53 -3.09 10.44
N ALA A 113 27.84 -3.85 11.49
CA ALA A 113 27.01 -4.95 11.94
C ALA A 113 25.64 -4.47 12.47
N LEU A 114 25.63 -3.39 13.27
CA LEU A 114 24.41 -2.73 13.73
C LEU A 114 23.63 -2.12 12.56
N LEU A 115 24.34 -1.52 11.62
CA LEU A 115 23.75 -0.94 10.41
C LEU A 115 23.07 -2.00 9.53
N VAL A 116 23.71 -3.14 9.29
CA VAL A 116 23.12 -4.29 8.58
C VAL A 116 21.88 -4.80 9.32
N GLY A 117 21.95 -4.92 10.64
CA GLY A 117 20.81 -5.29 11.47
C GLY A 117 19.64 -4.32 11.33
N ALA A 118 19.92 -3.01 11.37
CA ALA A 118 18.93 -1.96 11.18
C ALA A 118 18.29 -2.02 9.80
N ILE A 119 19.11 -2.02 8.74
CA ILE A 119 18.66 -2.02 7.35
C ILE A 119 17.76 -3.24 7.05
N THR A 120 18.07 -4.40 7.62
CA THR A 120 17.35 -5.65 7.34
C THR A 120 16.13 -5.90 8.23
N SER A 121 15.92 -5.06 9.26
CA SER A 121 14.82 -5.21 10.21
C SER A 121 13.41 -4.78 9.75
N PRO A 122 13.18 -3.89 8.75
CA PRO A 122 11.82 -3.51 8.35
C PRO A 122 11.19 -4.61 7.48
N THR A 123 9.92 -4.90 7.72
CA THR A 123 9.09 -5.86 6.96
C THR A 123 8.11 -5.12 6.07
N ASP A 124 7.78 -5.69 4.91
CA ASP A 124 6.85 -5.09 3.94
C ASP A 124 5.52 -5.88 3.89
N ALA A 125 4.48 -5.30 4.48
CA ALA A 125 3.13 -5.87 4.46
C ALA A 125 2.49 -5.85 3.07
N ALA A 126 2.85 -4.93 2.18
CA ALA A 126 2.32 -4.91 0.82
C ALA A 126 2.79 -6.16 0.06
N ALA A 127 4.04 -6.56 0.23
CA ALA A 127 4.55 -7.83 -0.31
C ALA A 127 3.81 -9.04 0.27
N VAL A 128 3.63 -9.08 1.59
CA VAL A 128 2.91 -10.16 2.29
C VAL A 128 1.47 -10.29 1.81
N PHE A 129 0.73 -9.19 1.77
CA PHE A 129 -0.68 -9.18 1.37
C PHE A 129 -0.88 -9.37 -0.13
N THR A 130 0.10 -9.02 -0.97
CA THR A 130 0.06 -9.36 -2.40
C THR A 130 0.11 -10.87 -2.58
N VAL A 131 1.01 -11.55 -1.87
CA VAL A 131 1.17 -13.01 -1.93
C VAL A 131 -0.01 -13.74 -1.27
N LEU A 132 -0.53 -13.19 -0.17
CA LEU A 132 -1.62 -13.76 0.60
C LEU A 132 -3.00 -13.24 0.20
N ARG A 133 -3.14 -12.55 -0.94
CA ARG A 133 -4.41 -11.95 -1.39
C ARG A 133 -5.56 -12.96 -1.45
N SER A 134 -5.27 -14.21 -1.79
CA SER A 134 -6.25 -15.31 -1.88
C SER A 134 -6.37 -16.16 -0.61
N VAL A 135 -5.59 -15.87 0.44
CA VAL A 135 -5.53 -16.65 1.68
C VAL A 135 -6.29 -15.89 2.78
N PRO A 136 -7.44 -16.38 3.26
CA PRO A 136 -8.22 -15.69 4.28
C PRO A 136 -7.57 -15.90 5.66
N LEU A 137 -6.63 -15.02 6.00
CA LEU A 137 -5.98 -15.00 7.31
C LEU A 137 -6.94 -14.52 8.40
N ARG A 138 -6.71 -14.98 9.63
CA ARG A 138 -7.36 -14.40 10.83
C ARG A 138 -7.16 -12.88 10.88
N PRO A 139 -8.21 -12.10 11.19
CA PRO A 139 -8.14 -10.64 11.29
C PRO A 139 -7.07 -10.16 12.27
N SER A 140 -6.89 -10.88 13.39
CA SER A 140 -5.90 -10.52 14.40
C SER A 140 -4.48 -10.51 13.83
N LEU A 141 -4.11 -11.55 13.08
CA LEU A 141 -2.82 -11.66 12.41
C LEU A 141 -2.65 -10.64 11.29
N ARG A 142 -3.70 -10.45 10.46
CA ARG A 142 -3.69 -9.47 9.39
C ARG A 142 -3.46 -8.06 9.93
N GLY A 143 -4.24 -7.66 10.94
CA GLY A 143 -4.09 -6.38 11.62
C GLY A 143 -2.72 -6.24 12.29
N ALA A 144 -2.17 -7.30 12.90
CA ALA A 144 -0.83 -7.24 13.51
C ALA A 144 0.27 -6.99 12.48
N LEU A 145 0.22 -7.68 11.34
CA LEU A 145 1.19 -7.49 10.24
C LEU A 145 1.07 -6.11 9.59
N GLU A 146 -0.15 -5.59 9.45
CA GLU A 146 -0.42 -4.26 8.90
C GLU A 146 0.12 -3.16 9.82
N VAL A 147 -0.14 -3.25 11.12
CA VAL A 147 0.43 -2.34 12.13
C VAL A 147 1.93 -2.42 12.17
N GLU A 148 2.48 -3.63 12.17
CA GLU A 148 3.90 -3.84 12.24
C GLU A 148 4.60 -3.18 11.05
N SER A 149 4.16 -3.46 9.82
CA SER A 149 4.76 -2.89 8.62
C SER A 149 4.51 -1.39 8.46
N GLY A 150 3.40 -0.87 8.98
CA GLY A 150 3.15 0.57 8.92
C GLY A 150 4.01 1.36 9.91
N LEU A 151 4.27 0.78 11.08
CA LEU A 151 5.00 1.45 12.16
C LEU A 151 6.49 1.15 12.22
N ASN A 152 6.98 0.07 11.60
CA ASN A 152 8.37 -0.33 11.66
C ASN A 152 9.30 0.55 10.81
N ASP A 153 8.81 1.16 9.73
CA ASP A 153 9.63 1.92 8.79
C ASP A 153 10.23 3.15 9.45
N ALA A 154 9.46 3.91 10.22
CA ALA A 154 9.94 5.13 10.84
C ALA A 154 11.08 4.92 11.87
N PRO A 155 10.96 3.98 12.85
CA PRO A 155 12.08 3.61 13.72
C PRO A 155 13.28 3.07 12.97
N THR A 156 13.07 2.30 11.90
CA THR A 156 14.16 1.68 11.14
C THR A 156 14.93 2.72 10.35
N VAL A 157 14.24 3.60 9.60
CA VAL A 157 14.88 4.68 8.85
C VAL A 157 15.69 5.56 9.80
N LEU A 158 15.10 5.92 10.95
CA LEU A 158 15.78 6.69 11.98
C LEU A 158 17.06 6.00 12.47
N LEU A 159 16.97 4.71 12.81
CA LEU A 159 18.12 3.93 13.26
C LEU A 159 19.23 3.91 12.19
N VAL A 160 18.87 3.73 10.91
CA VAL A 160 19.85 3.73 9.81
C VAL A 160 20.48 5.10 9.61
N VAL A 161 19.71 6.18 9.65
CA VAL A 161 20.22 7.55 9.52
C VAL A 161 21.19 7.87 10.66
N LEU A 162 20.81 7.59 11.91
CA LEU A 162 21.67 7.86 13.07
C LEU A 162 22.94 7.00 13.06
N LEU A 163 22.86 5.73 12.67
CA LEU A 163 24.03 4.85 12.56
C LEU A 163 24.93 5.20 11.37
N SER A 164 24.40 5.89 10.36
CA SER A 164 25.18 6.34 9.19
C SER A 164 25.82 7.72 9.40
N ALA A 165 25.44 8.45 10.45
CA ALA A 165 25.88 9.81 10.69
C ALA A 165 27.39 9.87 11.04
N PRO A 166 28.17 10.78 10.42
CA PRO A 166 29.58 10.95 10.72
C PRO A 166 29.77 11.55 12.12
N GLY A 167 30.50 10.84 12.99
CA GLY A 167 30.75 11.25 14.39
C GLY A 167 30.29 10.23 15.44
N GLY A 168 29.51 9.22 15.03
CA GLY A 168 29.04 8.16 15.91
C GLY A 168 27.94 8.61 16.87
N ILE A 169 27.68 7.80 17.89
CA ILE A 169 26.60 8.03 18.86
C ILE A 169 27.02 9.12 19.86
N GLU A 170 26.66 10.37 19.59
CA GLU A 170 26.83 11.46 20.54
C GLU A 170 25.99 11.21 21.81
N GLY A 171 26.61 11.30 22.99
CA GLY A 171 25.92 11.08 24.28
C GLY A 171 25.82 9.62 24.75
N GLY A 172 26.46 8.67 24.06
CA GLY A 172 26.49 7.25 24.43
C GLY A 172 25.14 6.53 24.29
N PRO A 173 25.02 5.27 24.76
CA PRO A 173 23.82 4.45 24.53
C PRO A 173 22.52 5.05 25.10
N LEU A 174 22.61 5.74 26.24
CA LEU A 174 21.46 6.42 26.85
C LEU A 174 21.04 7.66 26.06
N GLY A 175 22.00 8.44 25.55
CA GLY A 175 21.73 9.57 24.66
C GLY A 175 21.06 9.11 23.36
N PHE A 176 21.56 8.02 22.77
CA PHE A 176 20.97 7.39 21.59
C PHE A 176 19.50 7.04 21.77
N VAL A 177 19.18 6.29 22.84
CA VAL A 177 17.80 5.90 23.13
C VAL A 177 16.93 7.14 23.38
N GLY A 178 17.48 8.15 24.08
CA GLY A 178 16.79 9.42 24.29
C GLY A 178 16.43 10.13 22.99
N ILE A 179 17.38 10.21 22.04
CA ILE A 179 17.18 10.79 20.70
C ILE A 179 16.12 9.99 19.94
N VAL A 180 16.26 8.66 19.87
CA VAL A 180 15.31 7.80 19.16
C VAL A 180 13.89 7.95 19.70
N VAL A 181 13.73 7.96 21.02
CA VAL A 181 12.42 8.15 21.67
C VAL A 181 11.88 9.55 21.39
N TYR A 182 12.72 10.59 21.51
CA TYR A 182 12.32 11.97 21.22
C TYR A 182 11.82 12.12 19.77
N GLU A 183 12.58 11.63 18.80
CA GLU A 183 12.25 11.78 17.39
C GLU A 183 10.97 11.02 17.02
N LEU A 184 10.80 9.79 17.52
CA LEU A 184 9.59 9.01 17.28
C LEU A 184 8.36 9.62 17.94
N VAL A 185 8.44 9.99 19.22
CA VAL A 185 7.33 10.60 19.94
C VAL A 185 6.98 11.97 19.34
N GLY A 186 7.98 12.79 19.03
CA GLY A 186 7.81 14.07 18.36
C GLY A 186 7.13 13.91 17.00
N GLY A 187 7.58 12.92 16.20
CA GLY A 187 6.98 12.62 14.90
C GLY A 187 5.52 12.19 15.02
N VAL A 188 5.21 11.30 15.96
CA VAL A 188 3.82 10.86 16.23
C VAL A 188 2.93 12.04 16.66
N LEU A 189 3.40 12.89 17.58
CA LEU A 189 2.63 14.04 18.08
C LEU A 189 2.38 15.07 16.97
N LEU A 190 3.40 15.41 16.19
CA LEU A 190 3.27 16.34 15.07
C LEU A 190 2.40 15.77 13.95
N GLY A 191 2.51 14.47 13.68
CA GLY A 191 1.66 13.78 12.72
C GLY A 191 0.19 13.76 13.15
N ALA A 192 -0.08 13.50 14.44
CA ALA A 192 -1.43 13.55 14.98
C ALA A 192 -2.01 14.97 14.90
N LEU A 193 -1.21 16.00 15.20
CA LEU A 193 -1.60 17.40 15.08
C LEU A 193 -1.92 17.77 13.63
N ALA A 194 -1.04 17.41 12.68
CA ALA A 194 -1.23 17.67 11.26
C ALA A 194 -2.44 16.92 10.68
N GLY A 195 -2.65 15.66 11.08
CA GLY A 195 -3.80 14.85 10.70
C GLY A 195 -5.12 15.44 11.21
N LEU A 196 -5.17 15.86 12.48
CA LEU A 196 -6.33 16.53 13.06
C LEU A 196 -6.62 17.87 12.37
N ALA A 197 -5.61 18.73 12.25
CA ALA A 197 -5.74 20.03 11.60
C ALA A 197 -6.17 19.88 10.14
N GLY A 198 -5.56 18.93 9.43
CA GLY A 198 -5.90 18.58 8.04
C GLY A 198 -7.34 18.09 7.89
N ALA A 199 -7.82 17.24 8.80
CA ALA A 199 -9.20 16.75 8.78
C ALA A 199 -10.21 17.89 9.00
N VAL A 200 -9.94 18.79 9.95
CA VAL A 200 -10.80 19.97 10.18
C VAL A 200 -10.79 20.90 8.97
N MET A 201 -9.61 21.14 8.38
CA MET A 201 -9.47 21.97 7.19
C MET A 201 -10.26 21.39 6.01
N LEU A 202 -10.04 20.10 5.67
CA LEU A 202 -10.70 19.43 4.54
C LEU A 202 -12.23 19.36 4.68
N ARG A 203 -12.76 19.34 5.90
CA ARG A 203 -14.21 19.40 6.15
C ARG A 203 -14.81 20.79 5.94
N ARG A 204 -14.00 21.85 6.10
CA ARG A 204 -14.45 23.24 5.97
C ARG A 204 -14.20 23.82 4.58
N VAL A 205 -13.20 23.32 3.87
CA VAL A 205 -12.87 23.81 2.53
C VAL A 205 -13.77 23.13 1.50
N ALA A 206 -14.67 23.89 0.89
CA ALA A 206 -15.41 23.45 -0.28
C ALA A 206 -14.56 23.64 -1.53
N LEU A 207 -13.72 22.64 -1.86
CA LEU A 207 -12.93 22.68 -3.09
C LEU A 207 -13.84 22.50 -4.32
N PRO A 208 -13.64 23.28 -5.40
CA PRO A 208 -14.51 23.27 -6.59
C PRO A 208 -14.40 21.98 -7.42
N ALA A 209 -13.33 21.21 -7.25
CA ALA A 209 -13.12 19.94 -7.94
C ALA A 209 -12.76 18.83 -6.96
N SER A 210 -13.38 17.65 -7.14
CA SER A 210 -13.15 16.46 -6.30
C SER A 210 -11.69 15.98 -6.34
N GLY A 211 -10.98 16.18 -7.45
CA GLY A 211 -9.57 15.83 -7.60
C GLY A 211 -8.59 16.66 -6.74
N LEU A 212 -9.01 17.83 -6.23
CA LEU A 212 -8.16 18.67 -5.38
C LEU A 212 -8.07 18.15 -3.94
N TYR A 213 -9.03 17.33 -3.49
CA TYR A 213 -9.00 16.70 -2.16
C TYR A 213 -7.81 15.73 -2.00
N PRO A 214 -7.60 14.75 -2.91
CA PRO A 214 -6.41 13.88 -2.85
C PRO A 214 -5.09 14.63 -2.83
N ILE A 215 -4.96 15.67 -3.67
CA ILE A 215 -3.75 16.50 -3.77
C ILE A 215 -3.49 17.20 -2.44
N THR A 216 -4.54 17.73 -1.81
CA THR A 216 -4.45 18.41 -0.52
C THR A 216 -4.04 17.44 0.60
N VAL A 217 -4.58 16.22 0.60
CA VAL A 217 -4.18 15.17 1.56
C VAL A 217 -2.70 14.82 1.42
N LEU A 218 -2.22 14.62 0.18
CA LEU A 218 -0.81 14.37 -0.07
C LEU A 218 0.06 15.57 0.36
N ALA A 219 -0.38 16.79 0.09
CA ALA A 219 0.33 18.00 0.51
C ALA A 219 0.41 18.12 2.04
N ILE A 220 -0.65 17.78 2.78
CA ILE A 220 -0.63 17.73 4.25
C ILE A 220 0.34 16.67 4.75
N ALA A 221 0.38 15.50 4.12
CA ALA A 221 1.33 14.45 4.47
C ALA A 221 2.78 14.91 4.26
N VAL A 222 3.11 15.48 3.10
CA VAL A 222 4.45 16.05 2.83
C VAL A 222 4.77 17.20 3.79
N LEU A 223 3.80 18.06 4.11
CA LEU A 223 3.98 19.14 5.09
C LEU A 223 4.28 18.58 6.48
N SER A 224 3.63 17.48 6.89
CA SER A 224 3.92 16.82 8.17
C SER A 224 5.34 16.26 8.22
N TYR A 225 5.83 15.69 7.12
CA TYR A 225 7.22 15.24 6.98
C TYR A 225 8.19 16.40 7.17
N ALA A 226 7.98 17.49 6.42
CA ALA A 226 8.86 18.65 6.43
C ALA A 226 8.85 19.36 7.80
N GLY A 227 7.67 19.50 8.41
CA GLY A 227 7.51 20.12 9.72
C GLY A 227 8.16 19.31 10.85
N ALA A 228 8.00 17.99 10.84
CA ALA A 228 8.67 17.13 11.80
C ALA A 228 10.20 17.11 11.59
N SER A 229 10.66 16.98 10.35
CA SER A 229 12.09 17.03 10.02
C SER A 229 12.74 18.36 10.45
N ALA A 230 12.03 19.49 10.29
CA ALA A 230 12.52 20.81 10.71
C ALA A 230 12.64 20.97 12.24
N LEU A 231 11.90 20.17 13.01
CA LEU A 231 11.98 20.11 14.47
C LEU A 231 12.89 18.98 14.97
N HIS A 232 13.68 18.36 14.09
CA HIS A 232 14.48 17.17 14.40
C HIS A 232 13.64 16.04 15.01
N ALA A 233 12.43 15.85 14.48
CA ALA A 233 11.57 14.72 14.79
C ALA A 233 11.38 13.82 13.56
N SER A 234 10.93 12.58 13.77
CA SER A 234 10.80 11.60 12.69
C SER A 234 9.71 12.00 11.69
N GLY A 235 10.15 12.50 10.53
CA GLY A 235 9.26 12.87 9.42
C GLY A 235 8.43 11.70 8.91
N PHE A 236 9.02 10.50 8.85
CA PHE A 236 8.30 9.30 8.40
C PHE A 236 7.21 8.87 9.39
N ALA A 237 7.45 8.96 10.69
CA ALA A 237 6.42 8.72 11.70
C ALA A 237 5.29 9.77 11.58
N ALA A 238 5.64 11.03 11.38
CA ALA A 238 4.66 12.11 11.21
C ALA A 238 3.76 11.88 9.98
N VAL A 239 4.33 11.48 8.84
CA VAL A 239 3.58 11.15 7.62
C VAL A 239 2.61 10.01 7.86
N TYR A 240 3.09 8.89 8.39
CA TYR A 240 2.27 7.71 8.60
C TYR A 240 1.10 8.01 9.55
N ILE A 241 1.34 8.70 10.66
CA ILE A 241 0.29 9.07 11.62
C ILE A 241 -0.68 10.09 11.04
N THR A 242 -0.19 11.08 10.29
CA THR A 242 -1.03 12.05 9.58
C THR A 242 -1.98 11.34 8.61
N ALA A 243 -1.44 10.45 7.78
CA ALA A 243 -2.18 9.66 6.81
C ALA A 243 -3.18 8.71 7.48
N LEU A 244 -2.77 8.02 8.56
CA LEU A 244 -3.65 7.16 9.36
C LEU A 244 -4.84 7.93 9.93
N TRP A 245 -4.59 9.13 10.48
CA TRP A 245 -5.65 9.98 11.02
C TRP A 245 -6.62 10.44 9.92
N LEU A 246 -6.09 10.93 8.80
CA LEU A 246 -6.90 11.38 7.67
C LEU A 246 -7.70 10.24 7.03
N GLY A 247 -7.09 9.07 6.85
CA GLY A 247 -7.72 7.88 6.27
C GLY A 247 -8.89 7.34 7.09
N ASN A 248 -8.86 7.56 8.40
CA ASN A 248 -9.91 7.18 9.34
C ASN A 248 -10.87 8.31 9.72
N SER A 249 -10.67 9.51 9.15
CA SER A 249 -11.59 10.63 9.31
C SER A 249 -12.69 10.59 8.25
N GLU A 250 -13.90 11.05 8.61
CA GLU A 250 -14.95 11.33 7.61
C GLU A 250 -14.54 12.54 6.77
N LEU A 251 -13.96 12.28 5.60
CA LEU A 251 -13.52 13.27 4.63
C LEU A 251 -14.44 13.25 3.39
N PRO A 252 -14.71 14.42 2.76
CA PRO A 252 -15.34 14.45 1.44
C PRO A 252 -14.52 13.68 0.41
N HIS A 253 -15.18 13.00 -0.53
CA HIS A 253 -14.52 12.27 -1.64
C HIS A 253 -13.48 11.21 -1.20
N ARG A 254 -13.64 10.61 -0.01
CA ARG A 254 -12.70 9.62 0.57
C ARG A 254 -12.28 8.52 -0.41
N SER A 255 -13.22 7.96 -1.18
CA SER A 255 -12.91 6.92 -2.16
C SER A 255 -11.93 7.41 -3.23
N SER A 256 -12.14 8.62 -3.75
CA SER A 256 -11.25 9.21 -4.76
C SER A 256 -9.87 9.51 -4.18
N THR A 257 -9.80 10.02 -2.95
CA THR A 257 -8.53 10.23 -2.22
C THR A 257 -7.75 8.94 -2.07
N ARG A 258 -8.42 7.87 -1.64
CA ARG A 258 -7.81 6.55 -1.47
C ARG A 258 -7.28 5.99 -2.79
N SER A 259 -8.12 5.93 -3.83
CA SER A 259 -7.71 5.41 -5.14
C SER A 259 -6.58 6.23 -5.79
N PHE A 260 -6.58 7.55 -5.58
CA PHE A 260 -5.49 8.41 -6.06
C PHE A 260 -4.17 8.13 -5.32
N ALA A 261 -4.21 8.02 -3.99
CA ALA A 261 -3.05 7.69 -3.18
C ALA A 261 -2.51 6.30 -3.52
N GLU A 262 -3.38 5.30 -3.69
CA GLU A 262 -3.04 3.96 -4.17
C GLU A 262 -2.32 4.03 -5.52
N GLY A 263 -2.88 4.73 -6.52
CA GLY A 263 -2.25 4.88 -7.83
C GLY A 263 -0.87 5.58 -7.77
N PHE A 264 -0.73 6.61 -6.94
CA PHE A 264 0.53 7.34 -6.78
C PHE A 264 1.59 6.51 -6.03
N ALA A 265 1.19 5.71 -5.04
CA ALA A 265 2.07 4.77 -4.36
C ALA A 265 2.54 3.65 -5.28
N TRP A 266 1.67 3.11 -6.14
CA TRP A 266 2.10 2.17 -7.18
C TRP A 266 3.15 2.77 -8.10
N LEU A 267 2.96 4.02 -8.54
CA LEU A 267 3.95 4.73 -9.36
C LEU A 267 5.28 4.93 -8.61
N ALA A 268 5.21 5.38 -7.36
CA ALA A 268 6.38 5.57 -6.50
C ALA A 268 7.13 4.26 -6.29
N GLN A 269 6.43 3.16 -6.02
CA GLN A 269 7.01 1.83 -5.82
C GLN A 269 7.66 1.31 -7.11
N ILE A 270 6.98 1.40 -8.26
CA ILE A 270 7.56 1.01 -9.56
C ILE A 270 8.84 1.80 -9.84
N GLY A 271 8.77 3.13 -9.73
CA GLY A 271 9.91 4.01 -9.98
C GLY A 271 11.07 3.71 -9.03
N LEU A 272 10.78 3.54 -7.74
CA LEU A 272 11.75 3.20 -6.71
C LEU A 272 12.48 1.89 -7.03
N PHE A 273 11.75 0.81 -7.33
CA PHE A 273 12.38 -0.50 -7.61
C PHE A 273 13.21 -0.50 -8.90
N ILE A 274 12.74 0.18 -9.95
CA ILE A 274 13.50 0.30 -11.19
C ILE A 274 14.78 1.10 -10.93
N MET A 275 14.68 2.23 -10.23
CA MET A 275 15.84 3.05 -9.84
C MET A 275 16.84 2.26 -9.00
N LEU A 276 16.37 1.47 -8.04
CA LEU A 276 17.23 0.61 -7.24
C LEU A 276 17.90 -0.49 -8.08
N GLY A 277 17.19 -1.08 -9.05
CA GLY A 277 17.78 -2.03 -9.99
C GLY A 277 18.80 -1.37 -10.93
N LEU A 278 18.64 -0.09 -11.26
CA LEU A 278 19.63 0.68 -12.03
C LEU A 278 20.90 0.99 -11.23
N LEU A 279 20.80 1.10 -9.91
CA LEU A 279 21.95 1.33 -9.01
C LEU A 279 22.80 0.07 -8.81
N VAL A 280 22.31 -1.08 -9.27
CA VAL A 280 22.94 -2.38 -9.05
C VAL A 280 23.75 -2.77 -10.28
N SER A 281 25.07 -2.82 -10.15
CA SER A 281 25.97 -3.31 -11.20
C SER A 281 26.30 -4.80 -10.96
N PRO A 282 25.92 -5.72 -11.87
CA PRO A 282 26.20 -7.15 -11.73
C PRO A 282 27.68 -7.51 -11.58
N SER A 283 28.57 -6.63 -12.05
CA SER A 283 30.03 -6.75 -11.91
C SER A 283 30.53 -6.63 -10.48
N ASP A 284 29.75 -6.02 -9.58
CA ASP A 284 30.18 -5.73 -8.20
C ASP A 284 29.84 -6.88 -7.23
N PHE A 285 29.19 -7.94 -7.73
CA PHE A 285 28.81 -9.09 -6.93
C PHE A 285 29.88 -10.18 -6.94
N ASP A 286 30.67 -10.20 -5.88
CA ASP A 286 31.45 -11.37 -5.53
C ASP A 286 30.64 -12.48 -4.84
N VAL A 287 31.15 -13.71 -4.93
CA VAL A 287 30.63 -14.89 -4.20
C VAL A 287 30.52 -14.62 -2.70
N ALA A 288 31.40 -13.79 -2.14
CA ALA A 288 31.35 -13.38 -0.74
C ALA A 288 30.05 -12.63 -0.39
N HIS A 289 29.56 -11.74 -1.26
CA HIS A 289 28.29 -11.02 -1.06
C HIS A 289 27.10 -11.98 -1.15
N LEU A 290 27.16 -12.95 -2.06
CA LEU A 290 26.13 -13.99 -2.17
C LEU A 290 26.04 -14.81 -0.87
N VAL A 291 27.17 -15.30 -0.38
CA VAL A 291 27.24 -16.07 0.87
C VAL A 291 26.80 -15.20 2.06
N GLY A 292 27.29 -13.97 2.17
CA GLY A 292 26.91 -13.04 3.23
C GLY A 292 25.42 -12.75 3.26
N GLY A 293 24.81 -12.45 2.10
CA GLY A 293 23.38 -12.21 1.97
C GLY A 293 22.52 -13.42 2.34
N VAL A 294 22.94 -14.62 1.92
CA VAL A 294 22.26 -15.88 2.28
C VAL A 294 22.39 -16.16 3.78
N VAL A 295 23.58 -16.00 4.37
CA VAL A 295 23.81 -16.23 5.80
C VAL A 295 23.01 -15.26 6.65
N ILE A 296 23.07 -13.96 6.36
CA ILE A 296 22.28 -12.96 7.10
C ILE A 296 20.79 -13.20 6.89
N GLY A 297 20.36 -13.52 5.67
CA GLY A 297 18.95 -13.83 5.37
C GLY A 297 18.45 -15.06 6.13
N ALA A 298 19.26 -16.11 6.23
CA ALA A 298 18.94 -17.30 6.99
C ALA A 298 18.85 -16.99 8.50
N VAL A 299 19.80 -16.24 9.03
CA VAL A 299 19.81 -15.81 10.44
C VAL A 299 18.61 -14.92 10.74
N LEU A 300 18.30 -13.98 9.87
CA LEU A 300 17.16 -13.08 10.01
C LEU A 300 15.86 -13.89 10.09
N THR A 301 15.64 -14.81 9.14
CA THR A 301 14.38 -15.57 9.03
C THR A 301 14.25 -16.69 10.05
N LEU A 302 15.34 -17.42 10.34
CA LEU A 302 15.31 -18.62 11.18
C LEU A 302 15.64 -18.36 12.65
N LEU A 303 16.28 -17.23 12.97
CA LEU A 303 16.73 -16.91 14.32
C LEU A 303 16.20 -15.56 14.80
N ALA A 304 16.60 -14.46 14.17
CA ALA A 304 16.29 -13.11 14.66
C ALA A 304 14.79 -12.88 14.73
N ARG A 305 14.07 -13.22 13.66
CA ARG A 305 12.64 -13.00 13.56
C ARG A 305 11.81 -13.88 14.52
N PRO A 306 12.03 -15.20 14.62
CA PRO A 306 11.40 -16.01 15.66
C PRO A 306 11.68 -15.52 17.07
N LEU A 307 12.91 -15.11 17.39
CA LEU A 307 13.24 -14.57 18.71
C LEU A 307 12.49 -13.27 18.99
N SER A 308 12.47 -12.33 18.04
CA SER A 308 11.69 -11.10 18.14
C SER A 308 10.21 -11.39 18.42
N VAL A 309 9.60 -12.31 17.68
CA VAL A 309 8.19 -12.66 17.86
C VAL A 309 7.95 -13.33 19.22
N VAL A 310 8.80 -14.26 19.65
CA VAL A 310 8.67 -14.95 20.95
C VAL A 310 8.77 -13.96 22.11
N VAL A 311 9.74 -13.04 22.05
CA VAL A 311 9.93 -12.00 23.08
C VAL A 311 8.71 -11.08 23.14
N CYS A 312 8.18 -10.64 22.00
CA CYS A 312 6.97 -9.81 21.93
C CYS A 312 5.69 -10.58 22.32
N ALA A 313 5.66 -11.89 22.09
CA ALA A 313 4.51 -12.74 22.38
C ALA A 313 4.40 -13.12 23.87
N LEU A 314 5.52 -13.15 24.59
CA LEU A 314 5.59 -13.54 26.01
C LEU A 314 4.59 -12.77 26.91
N PRO A 315 4.48 -11.43 26.85
CA PRO A 315 3.49 -10.69 27.65
C PRO A 315 2.04 -10.91 27.20
N LEU A 316 1.82 -11.31 25.94
CA LEU A 316 0.49 -11.38 25.32
C LEU A 316 -0.09 -12.81 25.23
N LYS A 317 0.69 -13.84 25.61
CA LYS A 317 0.31 -15.26 25.57
C LYS A 317 -0.26 -15.69 24.21
N LEU A 318 0.33 -15.20 23.12
CA LEU A 318 -0.08 -15.57 21.76
C LEU A 318 0.10 -17.08 21.54
N PRO A 319 -0.81 -17.77 20.82
CA PRO A 319 -0.67 -19.19 20.57
C PRO A 319 0.52 -19.46 19.63
N TRP A 320 1.23 -20.56 19.84
CA TRP A 320 2.46 -20.89 19.10
C TRP A 320 2.27 -20.93 17.57
N ARG A 321 1.06 -21.26 17.08
CA ARG A 321 0.73 -21.25 15.65
C ARG A 321 0.76 -19.85 15.05
N GLU A 322 0.25 -18.88 15.79
CA GLU A 322 0.26 -17.47 15.40
C GLU A 322 1.69 -16.92 15.50
N GLN A 323 2.44 -17.29 16.54
CA GLN A 323 3.86 -16.94 16.65
C GLN A 323 4.68 -17.49 15.48
N GLY A 324 4.51 -18.77 15.13
CA GLY A 324 5.20 -19.40 14.00
C GLY A 324 4.87 -18.73 12.68
N PHE A 325 3.62 -18.31 12.48
CA PHE A 325 3.22 -17.60 11.27
C PHE A 325 3.83 -16.19 11.23
N LEU A 326 3.71 -15.39 12.29
CA LEU A 326 4.30 -14.05 12.37
C LEU A 326 5.84 -14.07 12.21
N SER A 327 6.47 -15.16 12.64
CA SER A 327 7.92 -15.37 12.51
C SER A 327 8.34 -15.58 11.05
N LEU A 328 7.51 -16.25 10.25
CA LEU A 328 7.81 -16.60 8.86
C LEU A 328 7.14 -15.66 7.84
N ALA A 329 6.18 -14.85 8.28
CA ALA A 329 5.45 -13.90 7.45
C ALA A 329 6.19 -12.56 7.24
N GLY A 330 7.36 -12.35 7.84
CA GLY A 330 8.14 -11.12 7.71
C GLY A 330 8.87 -11.02 6.36
N LEU A 331 8.13 -10.89 5.25
CA LEU A 331 8.74 -10.64 3.94
C LEU A 331 9.45 -9.28 3.94
N ARG A 332 10.61 -9.24 3.30
CA ARG A 332 11.42 -8.04 3.13
C ARG A 332 11.14 -7.47 1.75
N GLY A 333 10.71 -6.22 1.70
CA GLY A 333 10.36 -5.52 0.47
C GLY A 333 11.46 -4.58 0.00
N ALA A 334 11.05 -3.43 -0.52
CA ALA A 334 11.96 -2.39 -1.04
C ALA A 334 12.78 -1.69 0.04
N VAL A 335 12.16 -1.52 1.21
CA VAL A 335 12.64 -0.60 2.25
C VAL A 335 14.09 -0.88 2.64
N PRO A 336 14.53 -2.14 2.91
CA PRO A 336 15.94 -2.42 3.18
C PRO A 336 16.91 -1.94 2.09
N ILE A 337 16.55 -2.08 0.81
CA ILE A 337 17.44 -1.69 -0.29
C ILE A 337 17.54 -0.15 -0.35
N VAL A 338 16.43 0.57 -0.13
CA VAL A 338 16.45 2.04 -0.04
C VAL A 338 17.30 2.50 1.13
N LEU A 339 17.12 1.86 2.30
CA LEU A 339 17.88 2.20 3.50
C LEU A 339 19.37 1.95 3.31
N ALA A 340 19.76 0.92 2.55
CA ALA A 340 21.15 0.67 2.20
C ALA A 340 21.79 1.74 1.30
N ALA A 341 21.00 2.58 0.62
CA ALA A 341 21.54 3.72 -0.12
C ALA A 341 21.97 4.89 0.79
N ILE A 342 21.43 4.97 2.02
CA ILE A 342 21.77 6.04 2.98
C ILE A 342 23.26 5.99 3.37
N PRO A 343 23.82 4.84 3.82
CA PRO A 343 25.25 4.74 4.12
C PRO A 343 26.16 5.06 2.93
N ILE A 344 25.74 4.73 1.70
CA ILE A 344 26.48 5.07 0.48
C ILE A 344 26.52 6.59 0.29
N ALA A 345 25.37 7.26 0.46
CA ALA A 345 25.27 8.71 0.34
C ALA A 345 26.10 9.44 1.42
N GLU A 346 26.13 8.90 2.65
CA GLU A 346 26.96 9.39 3.77
C GLU A 346 28.44 8.97 3.66
N ARG A 347 28.81 8.21 2.62
CA ARG A 347 30.18 7.72 2.37
C ARG A 347 30.75 6.89 3.52
N VAL A 348 29.89 6.09 4.15
CA VAL A 348 30.31 5.13 5.18
C VAL A 348 31.27 4.10 4.55
N PRO A 349 32.40 3.77 5.19
CA PRO A 349 33.31 2.73 4.68
C PRO A 349 32.59 1.40 4.47
N ARG A 350 32.85 0.72 3.34
CA ARG A 350 32.22 -0.56 2.97
C ARG A 350 30.69 -0.51 2.82
N ALA A 351 30.09 0.67 2.65
CA ALA A 351 28.66 0.82 2.42
C ALA A 351 28.15 0.07 1.17
N VAL A 352 28.98 -0.01 0.12
CA VAL A 352 28.66 -0.76 -1.11
C VAL A 352 28.57 -2.25 -0.84
N ASP A 353 29.50 -2.83 -0.06
CA ASP A 353 29.44 -4.24 0.35
C ASP A 353 28.13 -4.54 1.11
N VAL A 354 27.74 -3.64 2.04
CA VAL A 354 26.49 -3.75 2.80
C VAL A 354 25.28 -3.71 1.87
N PHE A 355 25.26 -2.77 0.92
CA PHE A 355 24.20 -2.68 -0.09
C PHE A 355 24.09 -3.96 -0.91
N ASN A 356 25.19 -4.50 -1.41
CA ASN A 356 25.21 -5.74 -2.21
C ASN A 356 24.71 -6.95 -1.40
N VAL A 357 25.13 -7.07 -0.14
CA VAL A 357 24.67 -8.12 0.78
C VAL A 357 23.17 -8.00 1.06
N VAL A 358 22.67 -6.79 1.35
CA VAL A 358 21.25 -6.53 1.62
C VAL A 358 20.43 -6.80 0.36
N PHE A 359 20.93 -6.41 -0.80
CA PHE A 359 20.29 -6.66 -2.09
C PHE A 359 20.10 -8.16 -2.33
N VAL A 360 21.18 -8.95 -2.22
CA VAL A 360 21.13 -10.41 -2.33
C VAL A 360 20.14 -10.99 -1.33
N LEU A 361 20.21 -10.57 -0.07
CA LEU A 361 19.32 -11.03 0.98
C LEU A 361 17.85 -10.83 0.60
N VAL A 362 17.48 -9.61 0.18
CA VAL A 362 16.09 -9.29 -0.17
C VAL A 362 15.63 -10.14 -1.36
N VAL A 363 16.45 -10.29 -2.40
CA VAL A 363 16.10 -11.10 -3.57
C VAL A 363 15.92 -12.57 -3.19
N VAL A 364 16.91 -13.17 -2.52
CA VAL A 364 16.87 -14.59 -2.12
C VAL A 364 15.70 -14.85 -1.19
N LEU A 365 15.53 -14.04 -0.15
CA LEU A 365 14.48 -14.21 0.85
C LEU A 365 13.10 -14.02 0.24
N THR A 366 12.93 -13.07 -0.68
CA THR A 366 11.64 -12.89 -1.38
C THR A 366 11.34 -14.08 -2.29
N VAL A 367 12.32 -14.57 -3.06
CA VAL A 367 12.13 -15.73 -3.96
C VAL A 367 11.81 -17.00 -3.18
N VAL A 368 12.46 -17.22 -2.04
CA VAL A 368 12.27 -18.44 -1.23
C VAL A 368 11.02 -18.36 -0.34
N THR A 369 10.81 -17.23 0.33
CA THR A 369 9.84 -17.12 1.42
C THR A 369 8.45 -16.72 0.91
N ALA A 370 8.36 -15.92 -0.16
CA ALA A 370 7.05 -15.50 -0.69
C ALA A 370 6.22 -16.69 -1.17
N PRO A 371 6.70 -17.59 -2.05
CA PRO A 371 5.90 -18.75 -2.48
C PRO A 371 5.58 -19.74 -1.36
N ALA A 372 6.44 -19.80 -0.33
CA ALA A 372 6.24 -20.66 0.82
C ALA A 372 5.12 -20.16 1.76
N LEU A 373 4.81 -18.86 1.75
CA LEU A 373 3.94 -18.25 2.75
C LEU A 373 2.49 -18.76 2.75
N PRO A 374 1.79 -18.94 1.60
CA PRO A 374 0.47 -19.56 1.57
C PRO A 374 0.46 -20.99 2.12
N TRP A 375 1.51 -21.76 1.82
CA TRP A 375 1.67 -23.13 2.32
C TRP A 375 1.87 -23.14 3.84
N ILE A 376 2.70 -22.25 4.37
CA ILE A 376 2.93 -22.06 5.82
C ILE A 376 1.61 -21.67 6.52
N ALA A 377 0.85 -20.74 5.96
CA ALA A 377 -0.44 -20.31 6.52
C ALA A 377 -1.42 -21.49 6.67
N THR A 378 -1.49 -22.34 5.64
CA THR A 378 -2.34 -23.54 5.65
C THR A 378 -1.86 -24.56 6.69
N ARG A 379 -0.55 -24.82 6.74
CA ARG A 379 0.04 -25.78 7.70
C ARG A 379 -0.10 -25.36 9.15
N LEU A 380 0.04 -24.08 9.45
CA LEU A 380 -0.11 -23.54 10.79
C LEU A 380 -1.58 -23.33 11.19
N ARG A 381 -2.55 -23.63 10.31
CA ARG A 381 -4.00 -23.49 10.54
C ARG A 381 -4.39 -22.10 11.03
N VAL A 382 -3.77 -21.08 10.45
CA VAL A 382 -4.04 -19.65 10.73
C VAL A 382 -5.02 -19.04 9.71
N ILE A 383 -5.52 -19.87 8.80
CA ILE A 383 -6.57 -19.53 7.85
C ILE A 383 -7.91 -19.61 8.60
N GLU A 384 -8.74 -18.59 8.46
CA GLU A 384 -10.11 -18.56 8.96
C GLU A 384 -11.05 -18.80 7.79
N GLU A 385 -11.69 -19.97 7.75
CA GLU A 385 -12.82 -20.23 6.86
C GLU A 385 -14.01 -19.42 7.37
N ARG A 386 -14.07 -18.14 7.00
CA ARG A 386 -15.34 -17.44 7.08
C ARG A 386 -16.26 -18.06 6.03
N PRO A 387 -17.46 -18.54 6.39
CA PRO A 387 -18.48 -18.71 5.37
C PRO A 387 -18.56 -17.37 4.62
N ARG A 388 -18.54 -17.42 3.29
CA ARG A 388 -18.81 -16.25 2.45
C ARG A 388 -20.29 -15.89 2.63
N ASP A 389 -20.67 -15.48 3.83
CA ASP A 389 -21.97 -14.93 4.13
C ASP A 389 -21.96 -13.52 3.54
N ALA A 390 -22.28 -13.46 2.24
CA ALA A 390 -22.43 -12.26 1.42
C ALA A 390 -21.56 -11.08 1.87
N GLU A 391 -20.37 -10.93 1.30
CA GLU A 391 -19.64 -9.66 1.36
C GLU A 391 -20.53 -8.58 0.73
N VAL A 392 -21.30 -7.87 1.56
CA VAL A 392 -22.02 -6.64 1.18
C VAL A 392 -20.99 -5.52 1.14
N GLU A 393 -19.98 -5.68 0.30
CA GLU A 393 -19.23 -4.54 -0.19
C GLU A 393 -20.06 -3.94 -1.33
N ALA A 394 -20.14 -2.60 -1.37
CA ALA A 394 -20.61 -1.90 -2.56
C ALA A 394 -19.57 -2.11 -3.67
N ALA A 395 -19.51 -3.33 -4.21
CA ALA A 395 -18.61 -3.67 -5.28
C ALA A 395 -18.89 -2.69 -6.43
N PRO A 396 -17.86 -2.06 -7.02
CA PRO A 396 -18.03 -1.28 -8.22
C PRO A 396 -18.75 -2.17 -9.25
N LEU A 397 -19.84 -1.67 -9.82
CA LEU A 397 -20.68 -2.39 -10.79
C LEU A 397 -19.89 -2.93 -12.00
N GLU A 398 -18.65 -2.46 -12.16
CA GLU A 398 -17.63 -2.99 -13.07
C GLU A 398 -17.38 -4.50 -12.91
N HIS A 399 -17.49 -5.08 -11.70
CA HIS A 399 -17.34 -6.53 -11.51
C HIS A 399 -18.59 -7.33 -11.92
N ILE A 400 -19.75 -6.68 -11.99
CA ILE A 400 -21.06 -7.29 -12.32
C ILE A 400 -21.39 -7.08 -13.81
N ASP A 401 -20.51 -6.40 -14.55
CA ASP A 401 -20.68 -6.03 -15.97
C ASP A 401 -22.04 -5.33 -16.22
N ALA A 402 -22.40 -4.43 -15.31
CA ALA A 402 -23.63 -3.65 -15.34
C ALA A 402 -23.34 -2.15 -15.21
N ASP A 403 -24.16 -1.33 -15.85
CA ASP A 403 -24.11 0.12 -15.77
C ASP A 403 -25.37 0.64 -15.04
N LEU A 404 -25.19 1.71 -14.27
CA LEU A 404 -26.28 2.47 -13.63
C LEU A 404 -26.59 3.71 -14.47
N LEU A 405 -27.85 3.85 -14.87
CA LEU A 405 -28.37 5.00 -15.59
C LEU A 405 -29.31 5.78 -14.68
N GLN A 406 -29.03 7.06 -14.49
CA GLN A 406 -29.97 7.99 -13.85
C GLN A 406 -30.80 8.68 -14.95
N VAL A 407 -32.12 8.58 -14.85
CA VAL A 407 -33.04 9.17 -15.84
C VAL A 407 -34.03 10.08 -15.14
N TYR A 408 -33.92 11.37 -15.40
CA TYR A 408 -34.85 12.38 -14.91
C TYR A 408 -36.02 12.57 -15.89
N ILE A 409 -37.26 12.43 -15.41
CA ILE A 409 -38.46 12.64 -16.23
C ILE A 409 -38.79 14.13 -16.30
N THR A 410 -38.35 14.76 -17.39
CA THR A 410 -38.62 16.18 -17.64
C THR A 410 -40.11 16.47 -17.90
N GLN A 411 -40.50 17.74 -17.80
CA GLN A 411 -41.87 18.17 -18.05
C GLN A 411 -42.37 17.89 -19.48
N GLN A 412 -41.45 17.78 -20.45
CA GLN A 412 -41.74 17.51 -21.86
C GLN A 412 -41.73 16.00 -22.19
N SER A 413 -41.16 15.17 -21.32
CA SER A 413 -41.05 13.73 -21.56
C SER A 413 -42.41 13.06 -21.51
N ARG A 414 -42.74 12.24 -22.51
CA ARG A 414 -43.94 11.38 -22.54
C ARG A 414 -43.78 10.08 -21.76
N LEU A 415 -42.69 9.91 -20.99
CA LEU A 415 -42.55 8.81 -20.02
C LEU A 415 -43.60 8.91 -18.90
N HIS A 416 -44.12 10.10 -18.61
CA HIS A 416 -45.19 10.26 -17.62
C HIS A 416 -46.45 9.48 -18.00
N GLY A 417 -47.04 8.79 -17.03
CA GLY A 417 -48.21 7.93 -17.22
C GLY A 417 -47.91 6.55 -17.81
N VAL A 418 -46.67 6.27 -18.21
CA VAL A 418 -46.24 4.93 -18.62
C VAL A 418 -45.96 4.08 -17.38
N GLU A 419 -46.44 2.84 -17.37
CA GLU A 419 -46.10 1.88 -16.32
C GLU A 419 -44.72 1.24 -16.58
N ILE A 420 -44.01 0.82 -15.53
CA ILE A 420 -42.69 0.22 -15.70
C ILE A 420 -42.72 -1.02 -16.61
N GLY A 421 -43.75 -1.86 -16.51
CA GLY A 421 -43.94 -3.01 -17.39
C GLY A 421 -44.14 -2.62 -18.86
N GLU A 422 -44.67 -1.43 -19.13
CA GLU A 422 -44.87 -0.91 -20.50
C GLU A 422 -43.58 -0.39 -21.14
N LEU A 423 -42.53 -0.10 -20.34
CA LEU A 423 -41.23 0.31 -20.86
C LEU A 423 -40.61 -0.75 -21.78
N ARG A 424 -40.87 -2.05 -21.51
CA ARG A 424 -40.31 -3.19 -22.26
C ARG A 424 -38.79 -3.06 -22.41
N LEU A 425 -38.10 -2.93 -21.28
CA LEU A 425 -36.64 -2.83 -21.24
C LEU A 425 -36.00 -4.16 -21.68
N PRO A 426 -34.74 -4.15 -22.16
CA PRO A 426 -34.01 -5.36 -22.49
C PRO A 426 -33.96 -6.36 -21.32
N PRO A 427 -33.84 -7.67 -21.60
CA PRO A 427 -33.75 -8.69 -20.55
C PRO A 427 -32.51 -8.46 -19.67
N GLY A 428 -32.71 -8.47 -18.35
CA GLY A 428 -31.67 -8.15 -17.37
C GLY A 428 -31.58 -6.67 -17.00
N THR A 429 -32.33 -5.79 -17.66
CA THR A 429 -32.49 -4.39 -17.25
C THR A 429 -33.65 -4.23 -16.26
N SER A 430 -33.45 -3.48 -15.18
CA SER A 430 -34.51 -3.17 -14.21
C SER A 430 -34.45 -1.72 -13.71
N VAL A 431 -35.62 -1.10 -13.55
CA VAL A 431 -35.76 0.13 -12.78
C VAL A 431 -35.70 -0.26 -11.30
N SER A 432 -34.60 0.07 -10.64
CA SER A 432 -34.31 -0.41 -9.28
C SER A 432 -34.88 0.50 -8.20
N LEU A 433 -34.99 1.80 -8.51
CA LEU A 433 -35.45 2.82 -7.57
C LEU A 433 -36.09 3.99 -8.32
N ILE A 434 -37.12 4.59 -7.73
CA ILE A 434 -37.66 5.90 -8.13
C ILE A 434 -37.51 6.85 -6.94
N VAL A 435 -36.97 8.04 -7.19
CA VAL A 435 -37.02 9.15 -6.24
C VAL A 435 -38.10 10.12 -6.69
N ARG A 436 -39.09 10.31 -5.83
CA ARG A 436 -40.22 11.23 -6.03
C ARG A 436 -40.39 12.05 -4.77
N ASP A 437 -40.45 13.38 -4.90
CA ASP A 437 -40.61 14.30 -3.77
C ASP A 437 -39.60 14.06 -2.63
N ARG A 438 -38.34 13.76 -2.97
CA ARG A 438 -37.23 13.39 -2.06
C ARG A 438 -37.42 12.09 -1.28
N THR A 439 -38.43 11.29 -1.60
CA THR A 439 -38.63 9.94 -1.07
C THR A 439 -38.26 8.90 -2.12
N SER A 440 -37.50 7.89 -1.71
CA SER A 440 -37.12 6.77 -2.58
C SER A 440 -37.99 5.56 -2.31
N PHE A 441 -38.39 4.86 -3.36
CA PHE A 441 -39.11 3.59 -3.26
C PHE A 441 -38.74 2.64 -4.40
N THR A 442 -38.85 1.34 -4.15
CA THR A 442 -38.67 0.31 -5.16
C THR A 442 -39.99 0.16 -5.93
N PRO A 443 -39.98 0.36 -7.24
CA PRO A 443 -41.22 0.34 -7.99
C PRO A 443 -41.59 -1.08 -8.43
N ASP A 444 -42.88 -1.33 -8.62
CA ASP A 444 -43.41 -2.56 -9.20
C ASP A 444 -43.73 -2.38 -10.70
N LEU A 445 -44.06 -3.49 -11.39
CA LEU A 445 -44.35 -3.44 -12.84
C LEU A 445 -45.53 -2.53 -13.20
N ARG A 446 -46.43 -2.26 -12.24
CA ARG A 446 -47.60 -1.39 -12.42
C ARG A 446 -47.38 0.04 -11.95
N THR A 447 -46.20 0.35 -11.41
CA THR A 447 -45.87 1.69 -10.95
C THR A 447 -45.88 2.63 -12.14
N THR A 448 -46.71 3.67 -12.05
CA THR A 448 -46.80 4.72 -13.06
C THR A 448 -45.74 5.79 -12.82
N LEU A 449 -45.02 6.13 -13.88
CA LEU A 449 -44.03 7.19 -13.90
C LEU A 449 -44.69 8.57 -13.89
N LYS A 450 -44.13 9.52 -13.13
CA LYS A 450 -44.61 10.90 -13.03
C LYS A 450 -43.53 11.88 -13.45
N ARG A 451 -43.94 13.09 -13.83
CA ARG A 451 -43.00 14.18 -14.14
C ARG A 451 -42.26 14.58 -12.86
N GLY A 452 -40.97 14.82 -12.97
CA GLY A 452 -40.10 15.11 -11.83
C GLY A 452 -39.59 13.87 -11.10
N ASP A 453 -39.92 12.66 -11.55
CA ASP A 453 -39.30 11.44 -11.02
C ASP A 453 -37.84 11.33 -11.50
N ASP A 454 -36.96 10.95 -10.57
CA ASP A 454 -35.61 10.47 -10.85
C ASP A 454 -35.60 8.94 -10.79
N LEU A 455 -35.33 8.31 -11.93
CA LEU A 455 -35.25 6.86 -12.09
C LEU A 455 -33.81 6.40 -11.95
N LEU A 456 -33.59 5.32 -11.19
CA LEU A 456 -32.34 4.58 -11.19
C LEU A 456 -32.52 3.25 -11.93
N VAL A 457 -31.91 3.14 -13.10
CA VAL A 457 -32.01 1.95 -13.95
C VAL A 457 -30.68 1.19 -13.94
N VAL A 458 -30.72 -0.10 -13.64
CA VAL A 458 -29.56 -1.01 -13.73
C VAL A 458 -29.70 -1.79 -15.04
N THR A 459 -28.64 -1.83 -15.85
CA THR A 459 -28.65 -2.56 -17.12
C THR A 459 -27.32 -3.28 -17.36
N PRO A 460 -27.29 -4.48 -17.96
CA PRO A 460 -26.03 -5.09 -18.41
C PRO A 460 -25.28 -4.15 -19.34
N ARG A 461 -23.95 -4.07 -19.20
CA ARG A 461 -23.12 -3.11 -19.96
C ARG A 461 -23.24 -3.30 -21.47
N ARG A 462 -23.36 -4.55 -21.93
CA ARG A 462 -23.63 -4.90 -23.33
C ARG A 462 -24.96 -4.33 -23.88
N ASP A 463 -25.95 -4.14 -23.00
CA ASP A 463 -27.31 -3.74 -23.36
C ASP A 463 -27.58 -2.25 -23.10
N ARG A 464 -26.63 -1.52 -22.53
CA ARG A 464 -26.73 -0.08 -22.22
C ARG A 464 -27.28 0.74 -23.38
N GLY A 465 -26.68 0.61 -24.56
CA GLY A 465 -27.11 1.38 -25.74
C GLY A 465 -28.53 1.06 -26.17
N ALA A 466 -28.99 -0.18 -26.00
CA ALA A 466 -30.38 -0.56 -26.28
C ALA A 466 -31.34 0.00 -25.22
N THR A 467 -30.94 -0.01 -23.94
CA THR A 467 -31.71 0.59 -22.84
C THR A 467 -31.89 2.10 -23.04
N GLU A 468 -30.81 2.83 -23.36
CA GLU A 468 -30.86 4.29 -23.59
C GLU A 468 -31.78 4.62 -24.76
N ARG A 469 -31.63 3.95 -25.91
CA ARG A 469 -32.50 4.13 -27.08
C ARG A 469 -33.97 3.86 -26.73
N ARG A 470 -34.24 2.81 -25.97
CA ARG A 470 -35.62 2.46 -25.59
C ARG A 470 -36.24 3.52 -24.69
N LEU A 471 -35.53 3.99 -23.68
CA LEU A 471 -36.01 5.03 -22.77
C LEU A 471 -36.22 6.36 -23.51
N GLN A 472 -35.35 6.70 -24.46
CA GLN A 472 -35.52 7.87 -25.32
C GLN A 472 -36.73 7.73 -26.26
N ALA A 473 -36.93 6.56 -26.87
CA ALA A 473 -38.08 6.29 -27.72
C ALA A 473 -39.40 6.44 -26.95
N VAL A 474 -39.49 5.91 -25.72
CA VAL A 474 -40.67 6.08 -24.86
C VAL A 474 -40.81 7.53 -24.37
N SER A 475 -39.70 8.23 -24.11
CA SER A 475 -39.74 9.67 -23.77
C SER A 475 -40.33 10.52 -24.89
N ARG A 476 -40.11 10.16 -26.16
CA ARG A 476 -40.68 10.86 -27.34
C ARG A 476 -42.10 10.36 -27.67
N GLY A 477 -42.32 9.05 -27.64
CA GLY A 477 -43.52 8.40 -28.17
C GLY A 477 -44.56 7.96 -27.12
N GLY A 478 -44.25 8.05 -25.83
CA GLY A 478 -45.11 7.55 -24.75
C GLY A 478 -45.42 6.06 -24.88
N ARG A 479 -46.64 5.65 -24.48
CA ARG A 479 -47.11 4.25 -24.57
C ARG A 479 -47.06 3.66 -25.99
N LEU A 480 -47.10 4.51 -27.02
CA LEU A 480 -47.11 4.10 -28.43
C LEU A 480 -45.72 4.02 -29.05
N ALA A 481 -44.64 4.19 -28.28
CA ALA A 481 -43.28 4.18 -28.79
C ALA A 481 -42.84 2.85 -29.46
N GLY A 482 -43.57 1.75 -29.29
CA GLY A 482 -43.34 0.51 -30.04
C GLY A 482 -43.94 0.50 -31.46
N TRP A 483 -44.80 1.47 -31.77
CA TRP A 483 -45.57 1.56 -33.02
C TRP A 483 -45.13 2.73 -33.91
N MET A 484 -44.44 3.71 -33.33
CA MET A 484 -43.67 4.68 -34.10
C MET A 484 -42.43 3.97 -34.64
N ARG A 485 -42.44 3.60 -35.92
CA ARG A 485 -41.17 3.40 -36.62
C ARG A 485 -40.44 4.74 -36.58
N ASP A 486 -39.14 4.72 -36.36
CA ASP A 486 -38.30 5.89 -36.53
C ASP A 486 -38.48 6.37 -37.98
N ASP A 487 -39.31 7.38 -38.18
CA ASP A 487 -39.28 8.18 -39.39
C ASP A 487 -38.03 9.09 -39.27
N GLU A 488 -36.87 8.50 -39.58
CA GLU A 488 -35.69 9.20 -40.09
C GLU A 488 -35.44 8.76 -41.54
#